data_AF-A0A7R9ULT5-F1
#
_entry.id   AF-A0A7R9ULT5-F1
#
_cell.length_a   1.000
_cell.length_b   1.000
_cell.length_c   1.000
_cell.angle_alpha   90.00
_cell.angle_beta   90.00
_cell.angle_gamma   90.00
#
_symmetry.space_group_name_H-M   'P 1'
#
loop_
_entity.id
_entity.type
_entity.pdbx_description
1 polymer ?
#
loop_
_entity_poly.entity_id
_entity_poly.type
_entity_poly.pdbx_seq_one_letter_code
_entity_poly.pdbx_strand_id
1 'polypeptide(L)'
;GGEPLVKQMLMGGGKTTVISPILSLMLGDGKSLVVQMMPPALLEQTRATLRSAFSSIIRKRVFTLSFDRSSDASWELLDKLRSAVAHRGIVLCTATSVKSVQLRLLEKLDTLRDARRKHHPSMERDVRALG
;
A
#
# COMPACT_ATOMS: atom_id res chain seq x y z
N GLY A 1 -15.52 6.54 -8.51
CA GLY A 1 -15.02 5.18 -8.23
C GLY A 1 -14.88 4.45 -9.56
N GLY A 2 -13.82 3.67 -9.75
CA GLY A 2 -13.68 2.82 -10.94
C GLY A 2 -14.28 1.44 -10.69
N GLU A 3 -14.86 0.84 -11.73
CA GLU A 3 -15.34 -0.55 -11.67
C GLU A 3 -14.15 -1.53 -11.79
N PRO A 4 -14.16 -2.64 -11.03
CA PRO A 4 -13.13 -3.66 -11.16
C PRO A 4 -13.19 -4.31 -12.56
N LEU A 5 -12.05 -4.35 -13.25
CA LEU A 5 -11.94 -4.96 -14.57
C LEU A 5 -10.98 -6.15 -14.54
N VAL A 6 -11.46 -7.30 -15.00
CA VAL A 6 -10.63 -8.49 -15.20
C VAL A 6 -10.41 -8.71 -16.69
N LYS A 7 -9.15 -8.86 -17.11
CA LYS A 7 -8.80 -9.16 -18.50
C LYS A 7 -7.93 -10.41 -18.57
N GLN A 8 -8.44 -11.44 -19.24
CA GLN A 8 -7.67 -12.63 -19.55
C GLN A 8 -6.72 -12.36 -20.73
N MET A 9 -5.48 -12.82 -20.61
CA MET A 9 -4.40 -12.55 -21.56
C MET A 9 -3.48 -13.77 -21.66
N LEU A 10 -3.04 -14.09 -22.89
CA LEU A 10 -2.17 -15.23 -23.18
C LEU A 10 -0.84 -15.17 -22.42
N MET A 11 -0.35 -16.33 -21.94
CA MET A 11 1.01 -16.44 -21.36
C MET A 11 2.06 -16.08 -22.41
N GLY A 12 3.16 -15.44 -22.00
CA GLY A 12 4.19 -14.92 -22.91
C GLY A 12 3.83 -13.62 -23.65
N GLY A 13 2.56 -13.20 -23.68
CA GLY A 13 2.10 -12.01 -24.42
C GLY A 13 2.49 -10.64 -23.84
N GLY A 14 3.52 -10.56 -22.99
CA GLY A 14 4.05 -9.30 -22.49
C GLY A 14 3.21 -8.57 -21.44
N LYS A 15 2.37 -9.29 -20.66
CA LYS A 15 1.55 -8.70 -19.59
C LYS A 15 2.36 -7.82 -18.62
N THR A 16 3.43 -8.39 -18.07
CA THR A 16 4.29 -7.70 -17.11
C THR A 16 5.29 -6.78 -17.79
N THR A 17 5.74 -7.12 -19.01
CA THR A 17 6.82 -6.43 -19.71
C THR A 17 6.36 -5.24 -20.55
N VAL A 18 5.08 -5.21 -20.96
CA VAL A 18 4.51 -4.18 -21.84
C VAL A 18 3.28 -3.53 -21.21
N ILE A 19 2.26 -4.34 -20.87
CA ILE A 19 0.97 -3.80 -20.41
C ILE A 19 1.10 -3.12 -19.04
N SER A 20 1.78 -3.76 -18.09
CA SER A 20 2.00 -3.22 -16.74
C SER A 20 2.70 -1.84 -16.76
N PRO A 21 3.80 -1.63 -17.51
CA PRO A 21 4.37 -0.31 -17.69
C PRO A 21 3.41 0.74 -18.26
N ILE A 22 2.66 0.39 -19.33
CA ILE A 22 1.72 1.31 -20.00
C ILE A 22 0.59 1.71 -19.04
N LEU A 23 -0.04 0.75 -18.36
CA LEU A 23 -1.08 1.03 -17.38
C LEU A 23 -0.58 1.91 -16.25
N SER A 24 0.65 1.68 -15.79
CA SER A 24 1.24 2.50 -14.75
C SER A 24 1.42 3.95 -15.17
N LEU A 25 1.75 4.20 -16.45
CA LEU A 25 1.84 5.56 -17.00
C LEU A 25 0.47 6.22 -17.07
N MET A 26 -0.55 5.49 -17.55
CA MET A 26 -1.91 6.00 -17.68
C MET A 26 -2.57 6.30 -16.33
N LEU A 27 -2.36 5.44 -15.33
CA LEU A 27 -3.00 5.56 -14.02
C LEU A 27 -2.26 6.47 -13.04
N GLY A 28 -0.97 6.74 -13.27
CA GLY A 28 -0.15 7.59 -12.39
C GLY A 28 -0.43 9.07 -12.60
N ASP A 29 -1.51 9.58 -12.04
CA ASP A 29 -1.97 10.97 -12.18
C ASP A 29 -1.30 11.96 -11.20
N GLY A 30 -0.66 11.46 -10.15
CA GLY A 30 -0.03 12.26 -9.10
C GLY A 30 -0.96 12.59 -7.94
N LYS A 31 -2.18 12.04 -7.94
CA LYS A 31 -3.19 12.20 -6.88
C LYS A 31 -3.55 10.87 -6.24
N SER A 32 -3.50 9.80 -7.02
CA SER A 32 -3.79 8.44 -6.61
C SER A 32 -2.53 7.58 -6.51
N LEU A 33 -2.56 6.59 -5.60
CA LEU A 33 -1.49 5.62 -5.44
C LEU A 33 -1.70 4.47 -6.44
N VAL A 34 -0.74 4.26 -7.33
CA VAL A 34 -0.73 3.10 -8.23
C VAL A 34 0.01 1.96 -7.55
N VAL A 35 -0.72 0.87 -7.28
CA VAL A 35 -0.20 -0.33 -6.66
C VAL A 35 -0.27 -1.50 -7.64
N GLN A 36 0.82 -2.21 -7.79
CA GLN A 36 0.85 -3.51 -8.46
C GLN A 36 1.10 -4.59 -7.43
N MET A 37 0.25 -5.62 -7.46
CA MET A 37 0.30 -6.75 -6.54
C MET A 37 0.71 -8.01 -7.30
N MET A 38 1.62 -8.79 -6.72
CA MET A 38 2.12 -10.01 -7.34
C MET A 38 2.48 -11.08 -6.28
N PRO A 39 2.60 -12.36 -6.69
CA PRO A 39 3.21 -13.39 -5.84
C PRO A 39 4.64 -13.00 -5.42
N PRO A 40 5.09 -13.38 -4.21
CA PRO A 40 6.43 -13.03 -3.70
C PRO A 40 7.57 -13.39 -4.65
N ALA A 41 7.50 -14.58 -5.27
CA ALA A 41 8.52 -15.06 -6.20
C ALA A 41 8.69 -14.19 -7.47
N LEU A 42 7.65 -13.42 -7.85
CA LEU A 42 7.67 -12.58 -9.05
C LEU A 42 8.02 -11.12 -8.76
N LEU A 43 8.18 -10.75 -7.49
CA LEU A 43 8.32 -9.36 -7.07
C LEU A 43 9.63 -8.75 -7.59
N GLU A 44 10.74 -9.47 -7.44
CA GLU A 44 12.04 -9.01 -7.92
C GLU A 44 12.10 -8.94 -9.46
N GLN A 45 11.59 -9.96 -10.14
CA GLN A 45 11.49 -9.99 -11.60
C GLN A 45 10.66 -8.81 -12.13
N THR A 46 9.51 -8.54 -11.51
CA THR A 46 8.62 -7.44 -11.91
C THR A 46 9.28 -6.09 -11.66
N ARG A 47 9.99 -5.93 -10.53
CA ARG A 47 10.76 -4.73 -10.22
C ARG A 47 11.83 -4.44 -11.27
N ALA A 48 12.62 -5.45 -11.64
CA ALA A 48 13.65 -5.33 -12.66
C ALA A 48 13.04 -4.96 -14.02
N THR A 49 11.94 -5.62 -14.39
CA THR A 49 11.20 -5.37 -15.63
C THR A 49 10.71 -3.93 -15.72
N LEU A 50 10.06 -3.41 -14.67
CA LEU A 50 9.55 -2.04 -14.64
C LEU A 50 10.68 -1.01 -14.65
N ARG A 51 11.74 -1.23 -13.87
CA ARG A 51 12.89 -0.32 -13.86
C ARG A 51 13.56 -0.26 -15.23
N SER A 52 13.69 -1.40 -15.91
CA SER A 52 14.20 -1.45 -17.28
C SER A 52 13.31 -0.65 -18.23
N ALA A 53 11.99 -0.89 -18.19
CA ALA A 53 11.01 -0.17 -19.03
C ALA A 53 11.01 1.36 -18.82
N PHE A 54 11.33 1.83 -17.60
CA PHE A 54 11.37 3.25 -17.25
C PHE A 54 12.78 3.88 -17.26
N SER A 55 13.80 3.13 -17.66
CA SER A 55 15.20 3.59 -17.60
C SER A 55 15.57 4.59 -18.72
N SER A 56 14.94 4.48 -19.89
CA SER A 56 15.40 5.15 -21.11
C SER A 56 14.77 6.52 -21.36
N ILE A 57 13.47 6.70 -21.11
CA ILE A 57 12.73 7.92 -21.50
C ILE A 57 11.87 8.50 -20.38
N ILE A 58 11.12 7.67 -19.64
CA ILE A 58 10.20 8.13 -18.60
C ILE A 58 10.71 7.71 -17.23
N ARG A 59 11.25 8.66 -16.46
CA ARG A 59 11.72 8.39 -15.09
C ARG A 59 10.56 8.26 -14.11
N LYS A 60 10.00 7.05 -14.01
CA LYS A 60 8.98 6.69 -13.01
C LYS A 60 9.63 5.94 -11.84
N ARG A 61 9.38 6.37 -10.60
CA ARG A 61 9.92 5.69 -9.42
C ARG A 61 9.20 4.35 -9.22
N VAL A 62 9.98 3.28 -9.04
CA VAL A 62 9.49 1.94 -8.69
C VAL A 62 9.89 1.66 -7.24
N PHE A 63 8.91 1.71 -6.35
CA PHE A 63 9.06 1.46 -4.91
C PHE A 63 8.56 0.05 -4.57
N THR A 64 9.26 -0.65 -3.69
CA THR A 64 8.81 -1.94 -3.16
C THR A 64 8.33 -1.74 -1.73
N LEU A 65 7.06 -2.04 -1.49
CA LEU A 65 6.48 -2.09 -0.16
C LEU A 65 6.72 -3.47 0.44
N SER A 66 7.59 -3.52 1.44
CA SER A 66 7.71 -4.66 2.36
C SER A 66 7.03 -4.28 3.67
N PHE A 67 5.90 -4.91 3.94
CA PHE A 67 5.14 -4.74 5.17
C PHE A 67 4.61 -6.10 5.60
N ASP A 68 4.77 -6.42 6.87
CA ASP A 68 4.34 -7.66 7.50
C ASP A 68 3.67 -7.38 8.86
N ARG A 69 3.38 -8.42 9.63
CA ARG A 69 2.69 -8.29 10.92
C ARG A 69 3.56 -7.65 12.02
N SER A 70 4.89 -7.76 11.91
CA SER A 70 5.82 -7.12 12.84
C SER A 70 6.12 -5.67 12.46
N SER A 71 5.75 -5.25 11.25
CA SER A 71 5.95 -3.88 10.77
C SER A 71 5.03 -2.91 11.49
N ASP A 72 5.56 -1.77 11.94
CA ASP A 72 4.72 -0.69 12.45
C ASP A 72 4.34 0.30 11.33
N ALA A 73 3.15 0.87 11.46
CA ALA A 73 2.66 1.91 10.55
C ALA A 73 3.33 3.24 10.92
N SER A 74 4.57 3.42 10.45
CA SER A 74 5.39 4.58 10.78
C SER A 74 5.17 5.77 9.84
N TRP A 75 5.58 6.97 10.27
CA TRP A 75 5.51 8.17 9.44
C TRP A 75 6.41 8.06 8.20
N GLU A 76 7.55 7.39 8.30
CA GLU A 76 8.46 7.17 7.18
C GLU A 76 7.84 6.30 6.09
N LEU A 77 7.02 5.31 6.47
CA LEU A 77 6.25 4.53 5.51
C LEU A 77 5.23 5.42 4.79
N LEU A 78 4.50 6.24 5.54
CA LEU A 78 3.51 7.15 4.96
C LEU A 78 4.16 8.14 3.98
N ASP A 79 5.32 8.69 4.33
CA ASP A 79 6.06 9.60 3.48
C ASP A 79 6.60 8.91 2.22
N LYS A 80 7.03 7.65 2.31
CA LYS A 80 7.37 6.86 1.12
C LYS A 80 6.17 6.69 0.19
N LEU A 81 4.99 6.39 0.73
CA LEU A 81 3.77 6.25 -0.07
C LEU A 81 3.32 7.59 -0.68
N ARG A 82 3.36 8.68 0.10
CA ARG A 82 3.08 10.05 -0.40
C ARG A 82 4.04 10.48 -1.49
N SER A 83 5.33 10.19 -1.30
CA SER A 83 6.36 10.44 -2.30
C SER A 83 6.11 9.63 -3.56
N ALA A 84 5.66 8.37 -3.45
CA ALA A 84 5.25 7.59 -4.60
C ALA A 84 4.10 8.26 -5.36
N VAL A 85 3.07 8.77 -4.68
CA VAL A 85 1.99 9.53 -5.33
C VAL A 85 2.52 10.79 -6.01
N ALA A 86 3.24 11.65 -5.28
CA ALA A 86 3.74 12.94 -5.78
C ALA A 86 4.61 12.79 -7.03
N HIS A 87 5.42 11.73 -7.10
CA HIS A 87 6.30 11.42 -8.23
C HIS A 87 5.65 10.52 -9.29
N ARG A 88 4.32 10.32 -9.21
CA ARG A 88 3.57 9.42 -10.10
C ARG A 88 4.22 8.02 -10.17
N GLY A 89 4.83 7.58 -9.07
CA GLY A 89 5.52 6.32 -8.93
C GLY A 89 4.58 5.13 -8.82
N ILE A 90 5.16 3.94 -8.79
CA ILE A 90 4.46 2.67 -8.66
C ILE A 90 4.95 1.99 -7.39
N VAL A 91 4.00 1.46 -6.62
CA VAL A 91 4.29 0.61 -5.47
C VAL A 91 4.09 -0.85 -5.85
N LEU A 92 5.16 -1.64 -5.70
CA LEU A 92 5.14 -3.09 -5.83
C LEU A 92 4.98 -3.72 -4.45
N CYS A 93 4.03 -4.63 -4.32
CA CYS A 93 3.79 -5.33 -3.06
C CYS A 93 3.23 -6.74 -3.25
N THR A 94 3.30 -7.55 -2.21
CA THR A 94 2.58 -8.83 -2.19
C THR A 94 1.15 -8.64 -1.67
N ALA A 95 0.26 -9.59 -1.94
CA ALA A 95 -1.07 -9.62 -1.34
C ALA A 95 -0.99 -9.64 0.20
N THR A 96 0.00 -10.34 0.75
CA THR A 96 0.27 -10.42 2.18
C THR A 96 0.63 -9.06 2.77
N SER A 97 1.39 -8.24 2.03
CA SER A 97 1.76 -6.90 2.51
C SER A 97 0.54 -5.96 2.58
N VAL A 98 -0.34 -6.00 1.57
CA VAL A 98 -1.58 -5.21 1.62
C VAL A 98 -2.48 -5.65 2.76
N LYS A 99 -2.66 -6.96 2.95
CA LYS A 99 -3.42 -7.49 4.09
C LYS A 99 -2.82 -7.06 5.43
N SER A 100 -1.50 -7.11 5.57
CA SER A 100 -0.81 -6.71 6.80
C SER A 100 -1.02 -5.23 7.10
N VAL A 101 -0.95 -4.35 6.08
CA VAL A 101 -1.25 -2.91 6.25
C VAL A 101 -2.70 -2.70 6.69
N GLN A 102 -3.65 -3.38 6.05
CA GLN A 102 -5.07 -3.25 6.39
C GLN A 102 -5.36 -3.71 7.82
N LEU A 103 -4.80 -4.84 8.25
CA LEU A 103 -4.95 -5.36 9.60
C LEU A 103 -4.33 -4.39 10.62
N ARG A 104 -3.13 -3.86 10.33
CA ARG A 104 -2.48 -2.90 11.23
C ARG A 104 -3.28 -1.61 11.38
N LEU A 105 -3.93 -1.14 10.31
CA LEU A 105 -4.83 0.00 10.38
C LEU A 105 -6.02 -0.28 11.31
N LEU A 106 -6.64 -1.46 11.19
CA LEU A 106 -7.75 -1.86 12.06
C LEU A 106 -7.32 -1.94 13.53
N GLU A 107 -6.16 -2.55 13.82
CA GLU A 107 -5.60 -2.61 15.19
C GLU A 107 -5.39 -1.22 15.79
N LYS A 108 -4.84 -0.27 15.02
CA LYS A 108 -4.60 1.10 15.50
C LYS A 108 -5.92 1.86 15.71
N LEU A 109 -6.90 1.68 14.83
CA LEU A 109 -8.24 2.27 14.99
C LEU A 109 -8.96 1.72 16.23
N ASP A 110 -8.82 0.42 16.49
CA ASP A 110 -9.41 -0.22 17.67
C ASP A 110 -8.76 0.29 18.96
N THR A 111 -7.43 0.36 18.99
CA THR A 111 -6.67 0.95 20.11
C THR A 111 -7.11 2.38 20.42
N LEU A 112 -7.31 3.22 19.39
CA LEU A 112 -7.80 4.59 19.54
C LEU A 112 -9.25 4.66 20.05
N ARG A 113 -10.11 3.72 19.63
CA ARG A 113 -11.50 3.62 20.11
C ARG A 113 -11.56 3.23 21.59
N ASP A 114 -10.75 2.28 22.01
CA ASP A 114 -10.72 1.85 23.41
C ASP A 114 -10.10 2.89 24.34
N ALA A 115 -9.07 3.63 23.88
CA ALA A 115 -8.54 4.77 24.62
C ALA A 115 -9.65 5.83 24.87
N ARG A 116 -10.53 6.05 23.89
CA ARG A 116 -11.68 6.96 24.02
C ARG A 116 -12.74 6.43 25.00
N ARG A 117 -12.95 5.12 25.11
CA ARG A 117 -13.87 4.52 26.11
C ARG A 117 -13.37 4.68 27.54
N LYS A 118 -12.07 4.51 27.77
CA LYS A 118 -11.46 4.69 29.11
C LYS A 118 -11.49 6.14 29.59
N HIS A 119 -11.64 7.11 28.68
CA HIS A 119 -11.77 8.54 29.00
C HIS A 119 -13.23 9.00 29.26
N HIS A 120 -14.21 8.09 29.32
CA HIS A 120 -15.56 8.45 29.75
C HIS A 120 -15.56 8.68 31.28
N PRO A 121 -15.86 9.90 31.78
CA PRO A 121 -15.67 10.31 33.19
C PRO A 121 -16.66 9.67 34.18
N SER A 122 -17.29 8.54 33.84
CA SER A 122 -18.17 7.80 34.74
C SER A 122 -17.43 6.84 35.68
N MET A 123 -16.11 6.68 35.55
CA MET A 123 -15.32 5.76 36.40
C MET A 123 -14.57 6.43 37.56
N GLU A 124 -14.74 7.75 37.80
CA GLU A 124 -14.21 8.44 38.98
C GLU A 124 -15.23 8.61 40.11
N ARG A 125 -16.53 8.47 39.81
CA ARG A 125 -17.60 8.59 40.82
C ARG A 125 -17.74 7.37 41.73
N ASP A 126 -17.38 6.18 41.24
CA ASP A 126 -17.49 4.94 42.03
C ASP A 126 -16.30 4.75 42.99
N VAL A 127 -15.12 5.29 42.66
CA VAL A 127 -13.94 5.22 43.54
C VAL A 127 -14.04 6.23 44.71
N ARG A 128 -14.76 7.34 44.53
CA ARG A 128 -15.05 8.32 45.60
C ARG A 128 -16.24 7.96 46.49
N ALA A 129 -17.03 6.95 46.14
CA ALA A 129 -18.16 6.48 46.94
C ALA A 129 -17.78 5.33 47.91
N LEU A 130 -16.52 4.88 47.87
CA LEU A 130 -15.95 3.83 48.72
C LEU A 130 -14.83 4.34 49.64
N GLY A 131 -14.70 5.67 49.80
CA GLY A 131 -13.79 6.33 50.73
C GLY A 131 -14.54 7.23 51.70
#